data_AF-A0A369KBL2-F1
#
_entry.id   AF-A0A369KBL2-F1
#
_cell.length_a   1.000
_cell.length_b   1.000
_cell.length_c   1.000
_cell.angle_alpha   90.00
_cell.angle_beta   90.00
_cell.angle_gamma   90.00
#
_symmetry.space_group_name_H-M   'P 1'
#
loop_
_entity.id
_entity.type
_entity.pdbx_description
1 polymer ?
#
loop_
_entity_poly.entity_id
_entity_poly.type
_entity_poly.pdbx_seq_one_letter_code
_entity_poly.pdbx_strand_id
1 'polypeptide(L)'
;MSKSSNRLHLRSSTSLSLPGPLLVLDLSIFSDRPSKVPALPLDTHINPTINLSGDNGSLSINSPKDLTRSQSTHLRRTIMPVAVITVDAILFDMDGTLIDSTPGVFKAWETFARDYNLEDSAEIAHATHGRRLYDTLKEYCHINEESKLKTEIDRFEDEVIQGGPTLLPGAIALIEQLRPETSHRWTIVTSASDNYAPRALSRAGIPLPRAGLVTSNDVSHGKPHPAPYLAGAQKCGVDPAKCLVVEDAISGLKSGRSAGAQTLAVCTSTTRETILKSGADPHYLVNDLTKVSAQSVDGKIEVTIYD
;
A
#
# COMPACT_ATOMS: atom_id res chain seq x y z
N MET A 1 -60.57 -13.09 18.41
CA MET A 1 -61.36 -13.00 19.66
C MET A 1 -60.50 -13.47 20.83
N SER A 2 -60.41 -12.65 21.88
CA SER A 2 -60.00 -12.90 23.28
C SER A 2 -58.66 -13.62 23.56
N LYS A 3 -57.57 -12.91 23.93
CA LYS A 3 -57.17 -12.43 25.30
C LYS A 3 -56.94 -13.55 26.33
N SER A 4 -55.71 -13.66 26.85
CA SER A 4 -55.36 -13.22 28.23
C SER A 4 -53.89 -13.48 28.59
N SER A 5 -53.22 -12.40 29.03
CA SER A 5 -51.91 -12.34 29.68
C SER A 5 -51.84 -13.13 30.99
N ASN A 6 -50.62 -13.53 31.40
CA ASN A 6 -50.24 -13.38 32.80
C ASN A 6 -48.76 -13.01 32.96
N ARG A 7 -48.54 -11.94 33.73
CA ARG A 7 -47.29 -11.27 34.04
C ARG A 7 -47.14 -11.38 35.56
N LEU A 8 -46.03 -11.92 36.06
CA LEU A 8 -45.73 -11.93 37.50
C LEU A 8 -44.48 -11.09 37.77
N HIS A 9 -44.69 -10.00 38.49
CA HIS A 9 -43.68 -9.19 39.15
C HIS A 9 -43.37 -9.79 40.51
N LEU A 10 -42.08 -9.80 40.89
CA LEU A 10 -41.66 -9.64 42.28
C LEU A 10 -40.50 -8.64 42.32
N ARG A 11 -40.67 -7.63 43.17
CA ARG A 11 -39.74 -6.54 43.45
C ARG A 11 -39.02 -6.79 44.78
N SER A 12 -37.79 -6.27 44.84
CA SER A 12 -37.06 -5.68 46.01
C SER A 12 -36.82 -6.58 47.22
N SER A 13 -35.67 -6.57 47.90
CA SER A 13 -34.65 -5.55 48.24
C SER A 13 -33.38 -6.33 48.69
N THR A 14 -32.16 -5.82 48.88
CA THR A 14 -31.64 -4.59 49.50
C THR A 14 -30.13 -4.51 49.19
N SER A 15 -29.61 -3.29 49.18
CA SER A 15 -28.23 -2.82 48.99
C SER A 15 -27.22 -3.19 50.08
N LEU A 16 -25.93 -3.31 49.73
CA LEU A 16 -24.82 -2.74 50.52
C LEU A 16 -23.54 -2.53 49.67
N SER A 17 -22.73 -1.56 50.11
CA SER A 17 -21.79 -0.69 49.39
C SER A 17 -20.33 -1.14 49.26
N LEU A 18 -19.71 -0.84 48.09
CA LEU A 18 -18.39 -0.21 47.74
C LEU A 18 -17.15 -0.30 48.67
N PRO A 19 -15.92 0.09 48.23
CA PRO A 19 -15.13 -0.25 47.02
C PRO A 19 -13.63 -0.55 47.33
N GLY A 20 -12.81 -0.93 46.34
CA GLY A 20 -11.34 -1.07 46.48
C GLY A 20 -10.60 -1.01 45.13
N PRO A 21 -9.30 -0.62 45.08
CA PRO A 21 -8.92 0.63 44.42
C PRO A 21 -8.24 0.53 43.05
N LEU A 22 -8.29 1.67 42.34
CA LEU A 22 -7.47 2.04 41.18
C LEU A 22 -5.98 2.06 41.54
N LEU A 23 -5.16 1.50 40.65
CA LEU A 23 -3.70 1.72 40.63
C LEU A 23 -3.41 2.90 39.70
N VAL A 24 -2.97 4.01 40.32
CA VAL A 24 -2.36 5.17 39.68
C VAL A 24 -0.85 4.93 39.69
N LEU A 25 -0.21 4.94 38.52
CA LEU A 25 1.25 4.98 38.41
C LEU A 25 1.67 6.44 38.31
N ASP A 26 2.30 6.92 39.38
CA ASP A 26 2.87 8.25 39.48
C ASP A 26 4.28 8.28 38.86
N LEU A 27 4.55 9.37 38.14
CA LEU A 27 5.81 9.73 37.52
C LEU A 27 6.60 10.62 38.50
N SER A 28 7.95 10.56 38.42
CA SER A 28 8.92 11.54 39.00
C SER A 28 9.24 11.29 40.50
N ILE A 29 10.47 11.22 41.05
CA ILE A 29 11.83 11.75 40.78
C ILE A 29 12.86 10.98 41.65
N PHE A 30 14.11 10.84 41.16
CA PHE A 30 15.45 11.02 41.81
C PHE A 30 16.49 10.23 40.99
N SER A 31 17.29 10.85 40.10
CA SER A 31 18.63 11.47 40.33
C SER A 31 19.51 10.66 41.31
N ASP A 32 20.73 10.20 41.03
CA ASP A 32 21.84 10.74 40.24
C ASP A 32 22.80 9.66 39.65
N ARG A 33 23.27 9.95 38.42
CA ARG A 33 24.52 9.67 37.64
C ARG A 33 25.73 8.91 38.24
N PRO A 34 26.83 8.60 37.46
CA PRO A 34 26.99 8.40 36.00
C PRO A 34 27.93 7.21 35.61
N SER A 35 28.01 6.85 34.31
CA SER A 35 29.30 6.81 33.56
C SER A 35 29.20 6.37 32.08
N LYS A 36 29.79 7.22 31.23
CA LYS A 36 30.56 6.96 29.99
C LYS A 36 29.88 6.32 28.76
N VAL A 37 29.56 7.17 27.80
CA VAL A 37 29.59 6.86 26.35
C VAL A 37 30.49 7.91 25.67
N PRO A 38 31.47 7.53 24.83
CA PRO A 38 32.34 8.48 24.16
C PRO A 38 31.68 9.11 22.92
N ALA A 39 31.97 10.40 22.71
CA ALA A 39 31.52 11.19 21.58
C ALA A 39 32.30 10.86 20.29
N LEU A 40 31.59 10.80 19.17
CA LEU A 40 32.16 10.83 17.81
C LEU A 40 32.22 12.28 17.33
N PRO A 41 33.33 12.75 16.73
CA PRO A 41 33.44 14.11 16.22
C PRO A 41 32.85 14.26 14.80
N LEU A 42 32.21 15.40 14.56
CA LEU A 42 31.78 15.89 13.26
C LEU A 42 32.95 16.48 12.44
N ASP A 43 32.88 16.20 11.14
CA ASP A 43 33.23 17.00 9.97
C ASP A 43 34.51 17.84 9.93
N THR A 44 35.38 17.47 8.98
CA THR A 44 36.29 18.41 8.31
C THR A 44 36.12 18.34 6.79
N HIS A 45 35.92 19.53 6.22
CA HIS A 45 35.85 19.82 4.80
C HIS A 45 37.09 19.34 4.04
N ILE A 46 36.88 18.76 2.85
CA ILE A 46 37.91 18.63 1.81
C ILE A 46 37.41 19.40 0.58
N ASN A 47 38.18 20.41 0.21
CA ASN A 47 38.10 21.12 -1.07
C ASN A 47 39.40 20.78 -1.84
N PRO A 48 39.36 20.36 -3.12
CA PRO A 48 40.59 20.23 -3.89
C PRO A 48 40.98 21.58 -4.51
N THR A 49 42.21 21.98 -4.23
CA THR A 49 42.95 23.11 -4.79
C THR A 49 43.25 22.88 -6.28
N ILE A 50 43.02 23.89 -7.12
CA ILE A 50 43.79 24.09 -8.35
C ILE A 50 44.39 25.51 -8.30
N ASN A 51 45.73 25.56 -8.32
CA ASN A 51 46.55 26.76 -8.42
C ASN A 51 46.48 27.35 -9.83
N LEU A 52 46.32 28.68 -9.94
CA LEU A 52 47.02 29.48 -10.94
C LEU A 52 47.39 30.85 -10.34
N SER A 53 48.69 31.08 -10.32
CA SER A 53 49.41 32.31 -9.97
C SER A 53 49.28 33.39 -11.05
N GLY A 54 49.41 34.67 -10.66
CA GLY A 54 49.91 35.70 -11.58
C GLY A 54 49.20 37.05 -11.48
N ASP A 55 49.76 37.92 -10.65
CA ASP A 55 49.47 39.35 -10.56
C ASP A 55 50.06 40.08 -11.79
N ASN A 56 49.33 41.06 -12.33
CA ASN A 56 49.86 42.24 -13.03
C ASN A 56 48.73 43.16 -13.52
N GLY A 57 48.55 44.29 -12.81
CA GLY A 57 48.66 45.60 -13.46
C GLY A 57 47.48 46.15 -14.27
N SER A 58 46.87 47.19 -13.67
CA SER A 58 46.52 48.47 -14.32
C SER A 58 45.10 48.70 -14.90
N LEU A 59 44.49 49.73 -14.31
CA LEU A 59 43.81 50.89 -14.92
C LEU A 59 42.45 50.72 -15.63
N SER A 60 41.62 51.69 -15.26
CA SER A 60 40.56 52.37 -16.02
C SER A 60 39.13 51.83 -15.89
N ILE A 61 38.38 52.58 -15.09
CA ILE A 61 36.94 52.76 -15.15
C ILE A 61 36.53 53.29 -16.55
N ASN A 62 35.70 52.55 -17.26
CA ASN A 62 34.86 53.05 -18.34
C ASN A 62 33.64 52.10 -18.49
N SER A 63 32.44 52.60 -18.20
CA SER A 63 31.19 52.09 -18.80
C SER A 63 31.24 52.34 -20.33
N PRO A 64 30.44 51.71 -21.23
CA PRO A 64 29.06 51.21 -21.00
C PRO A 64 28.57 50.02 -21.89
N LYS A 65 27.27 49.67 -21.73
CA LYS A 65 26.32 49.07 -22.71
C LYS A 65 26.26 47.54 -22.91
N ASP A 66 25.00 47.10 -22.95
CA ASP A 66 24.42 45.89 -23.55
C ASP A 66 24.90 44.51 -23.10
N LEU A 67 24.19 43.96 -22.10
CA LEU A 67 23.94 42.53 -22.02
C LEU A 67 22.43 42.31 -21.96
N THR A 68 21.91 41.98 -23.13
CA THR A 68 20.57 41.46 -23.38
C THR A 68 20.19 40.40 -22.35
N ARG A 69 19.17 40.69 -21.56
CA ARG A 69 18.49 39.72 -20.70
C ARG A 69 17.76 38.72 -21.59
N SER A 70 18.44 37.64 -21.94
CA SER A 70 17.80 36.45 -22.50
C SER A 70 16.84 35.91 -21.43
N GLN A 71 15.57 36.29 -21.54
CA GLN A 71 14.50 35.63 -20.82
C GLN A 71 14.29 34.28 -21.52
N SER A 72 15.07 33.28 -21.14
CA SER A 72 14.73 31.88 -21.39
C SER A 72 13.49 31.55 -20.56
N THR A 73 12.32 31.92 -21.06
CA THR A 73 11.03 31.41 -20.63
C THR A 73 11.03 29.92 -20.95
N HIS A 74 11.48 29.11 -19.99
CA HIS A 74 11.19 27.69 -20.00
C HIS A 74 9.67 27.58 -19.87
N LEU A 75 8.98 27.46 -21.01
CA LEU A 75 7.59 27.03 -21.06
C LEU A 75 7.57 25.69 -20.31
N ARG A 76 7.12 25.69 -19.05
CA ARG A 76 6.82 24.46 -18.33
C ARG A 76 5.76 23.77 -19.18
N ARG A 77 6.15 22.70 -19.86
CA ARG A 77 5.22 21.86 -20.62
C ARG A 77 4.17 21.39 -19.62
N THR A 78 2.98 21.97 -19.67
CA THR A 78 1.87 21.54 -18.81
C THR A 78 1.55 20.11 -19.24
N ILE A 79 1.84 19.14 -18.38
CA ILE A 79 1.52 17.74 -18.62
C ILE A 79 -0.01 17.65 -18.59
N MET A 80 -0.61 17.40 -19.75
CA MET A 80 -2.05 17.23 -19.86
C MET A 80 -2.42 15.83 -19.33
N PRO A 81 -3.50 15.72 -18.53
CA PRO A 81 -3.96 14.42 -18.08
C PRO A 81 -4.55 13.61 -19.24
N VAL A 82 -4.37 12.29 -19.17
CA VAL A 82 -4.98 11.32 -20.09
C VAL A 82 -6.45 11.11 -19.75
N ALA A 83 -6.79 11.16 -18.45
CA ALA A 83 -8.17 11.07 -17.97
C ALA A 83 -8.35 11.83 -16.65
N VAL A 84 -9.57 12.30 -16.43
CA VAL A 84 -10.05 12.79 -15.14
C VAL A 84 -11.38 12.10 -14.88
N ILE A 85 -11.49 11.39 -13.76
CA ILE A 85 -12.69 10.64 -13.38
C ILE A 85 -13.10 10.96 -11.95
N THR A 86 -14.38 10.75 -11.65
CA THR A 86 -14.90 10.84 -10.28
C THR A 86 -15.40 9.47 -9.84
N VAL A 87 -14.93 9.01 -8.69
CA VAL A 87 -15.30 7.74 -8.08
C VAL A 87 -15.74 7.92 -6.64
N ASP A 88 -16.59 7.01 -6.15
CA ASP A 88 -17.06 7.01 -4.78
C ASP A 88 -16.08 6.33 -3.82
N ALA A 89 -15.16 5.49 -4.32
CA ALA A 89 -14.05 4.93 -3.55
C ALA A 89 -12.87 4.45 -4.41
N ILE A 90 -11.68 4.33 -3.80
CA ILE A 90 -10.51 3.66 -4.39
C ILE A 90 -10.17 2.40 -3.59
N LEU A 91 -10.04 1.27 -4.27
CA LEU A 91 -9.68 -0.03 -3.69
C LEU A 91 -8.29 -0.42 -4.20
N PHE A 92 -7.29 -0.31 -3.35
CA PHE A 92 -5.90 -0.61 -3.73
C PHE A 92 -5.60 -2.08 -3.52
N ASP A 93 -4.92 -2.73 -4.46
CA ASP A 93 -4.09 -3.88 -4.10
C ASP A 93 -2.87 -3.43 -3.26
N MET A 94 -2.14 -4.38 -2.68
CA MET A 94 -0.99 -4.13 -1.82
C MET A 94 0.35 -4.51 -2.47
N ASP A 95 0.59 -5.80 -2.69
CA ASP A 95 1.87 -6.37 -3.13
C ASP A 95 2.07 -6.17 -4.62
N GLY A 96 3.03 -5.31 -4.98
CA GLY A 96 3.26 -4.87 -6.34
C GLY A 96 2.48 -3.61 -6.70
N THR A 97 1.45 -3.19 -5.94
CA THR A 97 0.72 -1.93 -6.20
C THR A 97 1.16 -0.78 -5.28
N LEU A 98 1.14 -1.00 -3.97
CA LEU A 98 1.52 0.00 -2.96
C LEU A 98 2.93 -0.23 -2.42
N ILE A 99 3.31 -1.50 -2.30
CA ILE A 99 4.63 -1.93 -1.82
C ILE A 99 5.30 -2.84 -2.83
N ASP A 100 6.62 -2.79 -2.92
CA ASP A 100 7.41 -3.79 -3.63
C ASP A 100 7.83 -4.88 -2.64
N SER A 101 7.14 -6.02 -2.71
CA SER A 101 7.47 -7.25 -1.98
C SER A 101 8.08 -8.32 -2.90
N THR A 102 8.28 -7.99 -4.18
CA THR A 102 8.72 -8.91 -5.24
C THR A 102 9.99 -9.68 -4.84
N PRO A 103 11.06 -9.05 -4.33
CA PRO A 103 12.27 -9.79 -3.96
C PRO A 103 12.02 -10.88 -2.91
N GLY A 104 11.16 -10.61 -1.92
CA GLY A 104 10.79 -11.57 -0.89
C GLY A 104 9.93 -12.70 -1.42
N VAL A 105 8.97 -12.40 -2.31
CA VAL A 105 8.11 -13.41 -2.95
C VAL A 105 8.92 -14.38 -3.81
N PHE A 106 9.83 -13.86 -4.64
CA PHE A 106 10.72 -14.71 -5.44
C PHE A 106 11.58 -15.60 -4.54
N LYS A 107 12.11 -15.03 -3.44
CA LYS A 107 12.94 -15.79 -2.52
C LYS A 107 12.18 -16.92 -1.82
N ALA A 108 10.97 -16.63 -1.36
CA ALA A 108 10.10 -17.64 -0.74
C ALA A 108 9.73 -18.75 -1.73
N TRP A 109 9.40 -18.42 -2.98
CA TRP A 109 9.16 -19.43 -4.01
C TRP A 109 10.39 -20.27 -4.36
N GLU A 110 11.61 -19.72 -4.37
CA GLU A 110 12.85 -20.51 -4.50
C GLU A 110 13.01 -21.51 -3.35
N THR A 111 12.68 -21.11 -2.12
CA THR A 111 12.73 -22.00 -0.96
C THR A 111 11.69 -23.11 -1.08
N PHE A 112 10.44 -22.77 -1.40
CA PHE A 112 9.38 -23.74 -1.59
C PHE A 112 9.61 -24.68 -2.77
N ALA A 113 10.22 -24.20 -3.85
CA ALA A 113 10.59 -25.06 -4.98
C ALA A 113 11.57 -26.16 -4.58
N ARG A 114 12.54 -25.85 -3.69
CA ARG A 114 13.45 -26.86 -3.13
C ARG A 114 12.72 -27.83 -2.19
N ASP A 115 11.87 -27.30 -1.30
CA ASP A 115 11.21 -28.11 -0.27
C ASP A 115 10.15 -29.06 -0.85
N TYR A 116 9.50 -28.66 -1.94
CA TYR A 116 8.40 -29.38 -2.59
C TYR A 116 8.77 -29.98 -3.97
N ASN A 117 10.03 -29.90 -4.38
CA ASN A 117 10.53 -30.38 -5.68
C ASN A 117 9.78 -29.77 -6.89
N LEU A 118 9.63 -28.46 -6.90
CA LEU A 118 9.02 -27.71 -8.00
C LEU A 118 10.10 -27.31 -9.01
N GLU A 119 9.80 -27.38 -10.30
CA GLU A 119 10.82 -27.24 -11.36
C GLU A 119 11.28 -25.80 -11.58
N ASP A 120 10.35 -24.83 -11.68
CA ASP A 120 10.66 -23.42 -11.97
C ASP A 120 9.96 -22.47 -10.98
N SER A 121 10.71 -22.00 -9.97
CA SER A 121 10.19 -21.07 -8.98
C SER A 121 9.82 -19.71 -9.56
N ALA A 122 10.50 -19.25 -10.62
CA ALA A 122 10.23 -17.96 -11.23
C ALA A 122 8.93 -18.00 -12.04
N GLU A 123 8.72 -19.07 -12.81
CA GLU A 123 7.45 -19.30 -13.51
C GLU A 123 6.29 -19.39 -12.52
N ILE A 124 6.46 -20.10 -11.41
CA ILE A 124 5.43 -20.20 -10.36
C ILE A 124 5.16 -18.83 -9.72
N ALA A 125 6.19 -18.06 -9.39
CA ALA A 125 6.01 -16.71 -8.86
C ALA A 125 5.17 -15.83 -9.82
N HIS A 126 5.44 -15.91 -11.12
CA HIS A 126 4.65 -15.21 -12.14
C HIS A 126 3.21 -15.74 -12.26
N ALA A 127 3.01 -17.05 -12.28
CA ALA A 127 1.70 -17.69 -12.44
C ALA A 127 0.79 -17.52 -11.20
N THR A 128 1.40 -17.32 -10.03
CA THR A 128 0.72 -17.13 -8.75
C THR A 128 0.48 -15.66 -8.40
N HIS A 129 0.96 -14.73 -9.23
CA HIS A 129 0.92 -13.30 -8.95
C HIS A 129 -0.50 -12.76 -8.70
N GLY A 130 -0.67 -12.05 -7.58
CA GLY A 130 -1.94 -11.53 -7.10
C GLY A 130 -2.95 -12.57 -6.59
N ARG A 131 -2.63 -13.87 -6.58
CA ARG A 131 -3.52 -14.94 -6.10
C ARG A 131 -3.26 -15.24 -4.62
N ARG A 132 -4.25 -15.79 -3.90
CA ARG A 132 -4.07 -16.15 -2.49
C ARG A 132 -3.09 -17.29 -2.37
N LEU A 133 -2.15 -17.16 -1.41
CA LEU A 133 -1.16 -18.20 -1.15
C LEU A 133 -1.81 -19.53 -0.75
N TYR A 134 -2.95 -19.49 -0.06
CA TYR A 134 -3.78 -20.67 0.24
C TYR A 134 -4.11 -21.50 -1.02
N ASP A 135 -4.54 -20.83 -2.09
CA ASP A 135 -4.96 -21.49 -3.32
C ASP A 135 -3.74 -22.03 -4.08
N THR A 136 -2.64 -21.29 -4.09
CA THR A 136 -1.44 -21.62 -4.86
C THR A 136 -0.60 -22.71 -4.20
N LEU A 137 -0.51 -22.75 -2.86
CA LEU A 137 0.12 -23.87 -2.15
C LEU A 137 -0.65 -25.18 -2.29
N LYS A 138 -1.99 -25.13 -2.38
CA LYS A 138 -2.79 -26.31 -2.74
C LYS A 138 -2.50 -26.79 -4.17
N GLU A 139 -2.41 -25.86 -5.11
CA GLU A 139 -2.18 -26.16 -6.52
C GLU A 139 -0.77 -26.71 -6.79
N TYR A 140 0.27 -26.01 -6.33
CA TYR A 140 1.66 -26.31 -6.69
C TYR A 140 2.36 -27.20 -5.68
N CYS A 141 2.11 -27.01 -4.38
CA CYS A 141 2.75 -27.80 -3.32
C CYS A 141 1.89 -29.00 -2.85
N HIS A 142 0.68 -29.14 -3.38
CA HIS A 142 -0.27 -30.22 -3.08
C HIS A 142 -0.58 -30.38 -1.58
N ILE A 143 -0.60 -29.26 -0.84
CA ILE A 143 -0.84 -29.25 0.60
C ILE A 143 -2.33 -29.22 0.89
N ASN A 144 -2.93 -30.38 1.17
CA ASN A 144 -4.36 -30.51 1.44
C ASN A 144 -4.73 -30.47 2.93
N GLU A 145 -3.76 -30.68 3.83
CA GLU A 145 -3.99 -30.62 5.27
C GLU A 145 -4.01 -29.17 5.74
N GLU A 146 -5.12 -28.70 6.32
CA GLU A 146 -5.33 -27.29 6.67
C GLU A 146 -4.32 -26.76 7.71
N SER A 147 -3.90 -27.59 8.67
CA SER A 147 -2.89 -27.25 9.67
C SER A 147 -1.51 -26.98 9.01
N LYS A 148 -1.11 -27.84 8.09
CA LYS A 148 0.12 -27.71 7.32
C LYS A 148 0.04 -26.50 6.39
N LEU A 149 -1.09 -26.30 5.73
CA LEU A 149 -1.30 -25.16 4.84
C LEU A 149 -1.16 -23.83 5.59
N LYS A 150 -1.78 -23.71 6.77
CA LYS A 150 -1.61 -22.52 7.62
C LYS A 150 -0.14 -22.29 7.98
N THR A 151 0.56 -23.36 8.39
CA THR A 151 1.97 -23.29 8.80
C THR A 151 2.87 -22.84 7.64
N GLU A 152 2.60 -23.33 6.44
CA GLU A 152 3.39 -23.00 5.25
C GLU A 152 3.05 -21.61 4.69
N ILE A 153 1.80 -21.15 4.84
CA ILE A 153 1.44 -19.74 4.57
C ILE A 153 2.24 -18.81 5.49
N ASP A 154 2.21 -19.06 6.80
CA ASP A 154 2.95 -18.26 7.79
C ASP A 154 4.47 -18.26 7.47
N ARG A 155 5.03 -19.42 7.13
CA ARG A 155 6.45 -19.57 6.76
C ARG A 155 6.84 -18.79 5.50
N PHE A 156 6.03 -18.91 4.44
CA PHE A 156 6.27 -18.20 3.19
C PHE A 156 6.23 -16.69 3.42
N GLU A 157 5.17 -16.21 4.08
CA GLU A 157 4.97 -14.79 4.32
C GLU A 157 6.04 -14.19 5.26
N ASP A 158 6.55 -14.95 6.22
CA ASP A 158 7.70 -14.55 7.04
C ASP A 158 8.96 -14.35 6.19
N GLU A 159 9.22 -15.22 5.21
CA GLU A 159 10.33 -15.08 4.27
C GLU A 159 10.15 -13.85 3.38
N VAL A 160 8.92 -13.55 2.93
CA VAL A 160 8.61 -12.32 2.19
C VAL A 160 8.91 -11.07 3.03
N ILE A 161 8.51 -11.04 4.31
CA ILE A 161 8.82 -9.93 5.23
C ILE A 161 10.33 -9.76 5.42
N GLN A 162 11.08 -10.85 5.51
CA GLN A 162 12.55 -10.82 5.64
C GLN A 162 13.22 -10.26 4.38
N GLY A 163 12.65 -10.51 3.19
CA GLY A 163 13.05 -9.89 1.92
C GLY A 163 12.90 -8.37 1.93
N GLY A 164 12.10 -7.84 2.84
CA GLY A 164 12.04 -6.43 3.19
C GLY A 164 11.20 -5.58 2.25
N PRO A 165 9.86 -5.72 2.25
CA PRO A 165 8.97 -4.93 1.42
C PRO A 165 9.20 -3.42 1.58
N THR A 166 9.22 -2.70 0.46
CA THR A 166 9.47 -1.25 0.41
C THR A 166 8.34 -0.49 -0.28
N LEU A 167 8.26 0.83 -0.12
CA LEU A 167 7.25 1.64 -0.81
C LEU A 167 7.50 1.69 -2.32
N LEU A 168 6.42 1.57 -3.09
CA LEU A 168 6.47 1.88 -4.51
C LEU A 168 6.32 3.39 -4.78
N PRO A 169 6.90 3.89 -5.90
CA PRO A 169 6.80 5.29 -6.28
C PRO A 169 5.35 5.80 -6.35
N GLY A 170 5.10 6.92 -5.69
CA GLY A 170 3.78 7.59 -5.70
C GLY A 170 2.75 7.03 -4.72
N ALA A 171 2.96 5.84 -4.13
CA ALA A 171 1.99 5.20 -3.24
C ALA A 171 1.62 6.07 -2.04
N ILE A 172 2.61 6.50 -1.25
CA ILE A 172 2.36 7.33 -0.06
C ILE A 172 1.79 8.71 -0.44
N ALA A 173 2.31 9.32 -1.51
CA ALA A 173 1.86 10.63 -1.97
C ALA A 173 0.38 10.60 -2.39
N LEU A 174 -0.06 9.52 -3.06
CA LEU A 174 -1.46 9.35 -3.43
C LEU A 174 -2.34 9.10 -2.20
N ILE A 175 -1.90 8.29 -1.25
CA ILE A 175 -2.63 8.05 0.01
C ILE A 175 -2.78 9.35 0.82
N GLU A 176 -1.73 10.16 0.92
CA GLU A 176 -1.76 11.45 1.63
C GLU A 176 -2.71 12.47 0.97
N GLN A 177 -2.91 12.37 -0.34
CA GLN A 177 -3.90 13.19 -1.06
C GLN A 177 -5.35 12.79 -0.74
N LEU A 178 -5.59 11.56 -0.25
CA LEU A 178 -6.88 11.11 0.24
C LEU A 178 -7.12 11.68 1.64
N ARG A 179 -7.47 12.98 1.66
CA ARG A 179 -7.69 13.82 2.84
C ARG A 179 -8.61 13.20 3.89
N PRO A 180 -8.61 13.70 5.14
CA PRO A 180 -9.49 13.19 6.21
C PRO A 180 -10.97 13.05 5.81
N GLU A 181 -11.50 13.93 4.96
CA GLU A 181 -12.90 13.88 4.50
C GLU A 181 -13.20 12.63 3.66
N THR A 182 -12.21 12.12 2.93
CA THR A 182 -12.30 10.89 2.10
C THR A 182 -11.58 9.69 2.74
N SER A 183 -11.16 9.79 4.00
CA SER A 183 -10.41 8.72 4.68
C SER A 183 -11.17 7.39 4.79
N HIS A 184 -12.51 7.41 4.71
CA HIS A 184 -13.38 6.23 4.70
C HIS A 184 -13.68 5.72 3.28
N ARG A 185 -13.21 6.42 2.24
CA ARG A 185 -13.50 6.19 0.82
C ARG A 185 -12.37 5.43 0.13
N TRP A 186 -11.47 4.85 0.89
CA TRP A 186 -10.46 3.94 0.35
C TRP A 186 -10.16 2.81 1.31
N THR A 187 -9.74 1.70 0.75
CA THR A 187 -9.29 0.51 1.48
C THR A 187 -8.22 -0.22 0.66
N ILE A 188 -7.61 -1.21 1.29
CA ILE A 188 -6.68 -2.13 0.68
C ILE A 188 -7.37 -3.50 0.58
N VAL A 189 -7.23 -4.15 -0.58
CA VAL A 189 -7.80 -5.45 -0.91
C VAL A 189 -6.67 -6.35 -1.42
N THR A 190 -6.13 -7.17 -0.53
CA THR A 190 -4.96 -8.02 -0.78
C THR A 190 -5.30 -9.51 -0.76
N SER A 191 -4.54 -10.29 -1.54
CA SER A 191 -4.53 -11.75 -1.48
C SER A 191 -3.65 -12.30 -0.36
N ALA A 192 -2.97 -11.45 0.41
CA ALA A 192 -2.15 -11.85 1.54
C ALA A 192 -2.96 -12.10 2.81
N SER A 193 -2.37 -12.72 3.83
CA SER A 193 -3.04 -13.01 5.09
C SER A 193 -3.24 -11.78 5.99
N ASP A 194 -4.11 -11.93 6.98
CA ASP A 194 -4.28 -11.00 8.11
C ASP A 194 -3.07 -10.94 9.05
N ASN A 195 -2.14 -11.90 8.97
CA ASN A 195 -0.87 -11.87 9.69
C ASN A 195 0.19 -11.05 8.94
N TYR A 196 0.34 -11.28 7.63
CA TYR A 196 1.36 -10.63 6.80
C TYR A 196 1.03 -9.17 6.48
N ALA A 197 -0.18 -8.90 5.98
CA ALA A 197 -0.53 -7.59 5.43
C ALA A 197 -0.24 -6.42 6.38
N PRO A 198 -0.68 -6.42 7.67
CA PRO A 198 -0.36 -5.33 8.58
C PRO A 198 1.16 -5.19 8.85
N ARG A 199 1.92 -6.29 8.87
CA ARG A 199 3.38 -6.26 9.06
C ARG A 199 4.09 -5.66 7.85
N ALA A 200 3.68 -6.04 6.64
CA ALA A 200 4.24 -5.50 5.41
C ALA A 200 3.95 -4.00 5.27
N LEU A 201 2.70 -3.58 5.51
CA LEU A 201 2.30 -2.16 5.50
C LEU A 201 3.07 -1.35 6.54
N SER A 202 3.19 -1.86 7.77
CA SER A 202 3.94 -1.19 8.83
C SER A 202 5.42 -1.04 8.48
N ARG A 203 6.03 -2.05 7.86
CA ARG A 203 7.44 -2.00 7.45
C ARG A 203 7.67 -0.98 6.33
N ALA A 204 6.75 -0.91 5.38
CA ALA A 204 6.79 0.07 4.30
C ALA A 204 6.35 1.48 4.76
N GLY A 205 5.75 1.64 5.95
CA GLY A 205 5.26 2.93 6.42
C GLY A 205 3.94 3.37 5.78
N ILE A 206 3.13 2.42 5.31
CA ILE A 206 1.78 2.69 4.82
C ILE A 206 0.78 2.66 5.98
N PRO A 207 -0.05 3.70 6.17
CA PRO A 207 -1.07 3.70 7.22
C PRO A 207 -2.18 2.70 6.92
N LEU A 208 -2.76 2.12 7.98
CA LEU A 208 -3.94 1.27 7.82
C LEU A 208 -5.16 2.11 7.42
N PRO A 209 -5.98 1.64 6.44
CA PRO A 209 -7.17 2.35 6.00
C PRO A 209 -8.23 2.43 7.11
N ARG A 210 -8.90 3.58 7.23
CA ARG A 210 -9.99 3.78 8.20
C ARG A 210 -11.22 2.90 7.89
N ALA A 211 -11.45 2.58 6.61
CA ALA A 211 -12.50 1.65 6.20
C ALA A 211 -12.21 0.18 6.62
N GLY A 212 -11.01 -0.09 7.14
CA GLY A 212 -10.51 -1.44 7.40
C GLY A 212 -9.84 -2.06 6.18
N LEU A 213 -9.16 -3.17 6.38
CA LEU A 213 -8.41 -3.93 5.38
C LEU A 213 -9.22 -5.17 4.94
N VAL A 214 -9.20 -5.53 3.65
CA VAL A 214 -9.66 -6.85 3.16
C VAL A 214 -8.45 -7.73 2.90
N THR A 215 -8.38 -8.89 3.57
CA THR A 215 -7.32 -9.89 3.37
C THR A 215 -7.86 -11.19 2.78
N SER A 216 -6.97 -12.14 2.49
CA SER A 216 -7.36 -13.47 2.04
C SER A 216 -8.27 -14.22 3.01
N ASN A 217 -8.18 -13.90 4.31
CA ASN A 217 -8.99 -14.49 5.38
C ASN A 217 -10.44 -13.98 5.39
N ASP A 218 -10.72 -12.82 4.78
CA ASP A 218 -12.05 -12.19 4.77
C ASP A 218 -12.98 -12.75 3.69
N VAL A 219 -12.48 -13.59 2.77
CA VAL A 219 -13.21 -14.05 1.59
C VAL A 219 -13.07 -15.55 1.35
N SER A 220 -14.14 -16.18 0.87
CA SER A 220 -14.10 -17.60 0.47
C SER A 220 -13.33 -17.83 -0.84
N HIS A 221 -13.41 -16.88 -1.77
CA HIS A 221 -12.79 -16.96 -3.10
C HIS A 221 -11.84 -15.79 -3.33
N GLY A 222 -10.59 -16.09 -3.67
CA GLY A 222 -9.56 -15.12 -3.99
C GLY A 222 -9.61 -14.61 -5.43
N LYS A 223 -8.76 -13.64 -5.75
CA LYS A 223 -8.54 -13.16 -7.13
C LYS A 223 -8.18 -14.36 -8.04
N PRO A 224 -8.79 -14.51 -9.23
CA PRO A 224 -9.54 -13.50 -10.00
C PRO A 224 -11.05 -13.43 -9.73
N HIS A 225 -11.59 -14.17 -8.75
CA HIS A 225 -13.00 -14.05 -8.39
C HIS A 225 -13.31 -12.62 -7.89
N PRO A 226 -14.51 -12.04 -8.13
CA PRO A 226 -14.82 -10.66 -7.74
C PRO A 226 -14.99 -10.41 -6.23
N ALA A 227 -15.17 -11.48 -5.44
CA ALA A 227 -15.45 -11.39 -4.00
C ALA A 227 -14.54 -10.43 -3.20
N PRO A 228 -13.20 -10.39 -3.40
CA PRO A 228 -12.32 -9.47 -2.69
C PRO A 228 -12.70 -7.99 -2.90
N TYR A 229 -12.92 -7.57 -4.15
CA TYR A 229 -13.26 -6.17 -4.43
C TYR A 229 -14.72 -5.83 -4.09
N LEU A 230 -15.63 -6.80 -4.13
CA LEU A 230 -16.98 -6.62 -3.58
C LEU A 230 -16.92 -6.36 -2.06
N ALA A 231 -16.09 -7.12 -1.33
CA ALA A 231 -15.86 -6.88 0.10
C ALA A 231 -15.19 -5.53 0.36
N GLY A 232 -14.26 -5.11 -0.49
CA GLY A 232 -13.62 -3.79 -0.42
C GLY A 232 -14.62 -2.64 -0.58
N ALA A 233 -15.47 -2.72 -1.61
CA ALA A 233 -16.55 -1.75 -1.81
C ALA A 233 -17.52 -1.71 -0.62
N GLN A 234 -17.84 -2.88 -0.05
CA GLN A 234 -18.65 -2.98 1.16
C GLN A 234 -18.00 -2.30 2.38
N LYS A 235 -16.69 -2.45 2.59
CA LYS A 235 -15.96 -1.75 3.67
C LYS A 235 -16.02 -0.23 3.52
N CYS A 236 -16.00 0.27 2.28
CA CYS A 236 -16.17 1.69 1.99
C CYS A 236 -17.64 2.16 1.98
N GLY A 237 -18.61 1.23 2.07
CA GLY A 237 -20.04 1.55 2.07
C GLY A 237 -20.55 2.08 0.72
N VAL A 238 -19.99 1.63 -0.40
CA VAL A 238 -20.30 2.11 -1.75
C VAL A 238 -20.62 0.98 -2.72
N ASP A 239 -21.23 1.34 -3.85
CA ASP A 239 -21.45 0.43 -4.97
C ASP A 239 -20.10 0.12 -5.67
N PRO A 240 -19.74 -1.16 -5.92
CA PRO A 240 -18.51 -1.52 -6.63
C PRO A 240 -18.42 -0.88 -8.03
N ALA A 241 -19.54 -0.63 -8.71
CA ALA A 241 -19.56 0.04 -10.02
C ALA A 241 -19.09 1.51 -9.96
N LYS A 242 -19.02 2.09 -8.76
CA LYS A 242 -18.52 3.45 -8.52
C LYS A 242 -17.13 3.45 -7.90
N CYS A 243 -16.45 2.31 -7.86
CA CYS A 243 -15.10 2.18 -7.34
C CYS A 243 -14.05 2.23 -8.47
N LEU A 244 -12.85 2.71 -8.12
CA LEU A 244 -11.63 2.47 -8.89
C LEU A 244 -10.79 1.41 -8.16
N VAL A 245 -10.56 0.27 -8.80
CA VAL A 245 -9.56 -0.71 -8.37
C VAL A 245 -8.21 -0.33 -8.96
N VAL A 246 -7.18 -0.28 -8.12
CA VAL A 246 -5.79 -0.03 -8.53
C VAL A 246 -4.99 -1.31 -8.31
N GLU A 247 -4.36 -1.81 -9.36
CA GLU A 247 -3.80 -3.18 -9.40
C GLU A 247 -2.63 -3.30 -10.37
N ASP A 248 -1.71 -4.23 -10.10
CA ASP A 248 -0.55 -4.58 -10.93
C ASP A 248 -0.66 -5.97 -11.57
N ALA A 249 -1.34 -6.92 -10.93
CA ALA A 249 -1.55 -8.29 -11.33
C ALA A 249 -2.78 -8.50 -12.23
N ILE A 250 -2.62 -9.38 -13.22
CA ILE A 250 -3.71 -9.80 -14.12
C ILE A 250 -4.89 -10.41 -13.36
N SER A 251 -4.61 -11.19 -12.31
CA SER A 251 -5.64 -11.84 -11.49
C SER A 251 -6.52 -10.80 -10.77
N GLY A 252 -5.92 -9.76 -10.19
CA GLY A 252 -6.64 -8.69 -9.54
C GLY A 252 -7.35 -7.75 -10.49
N LEU A 253 -6.74 -7.40 -11.63
CA LEU A 253 -7.43 -6.64 -12.68
C LEU A 253 -8.71 -7.36 -13.14
N LYS A 254 -8.64 -8.68 -13.37
CA LYS A 254 -9.81 -9.51 -13.71
C LYS A 254 -10.85 -9.55 -12.59
N SER A 255 -10.41 -9.62 -11.34
CA SER A 255 -11.28 -9.57 -10.15
C SER A 255 -12.02 -8.24 -10.05
N GLY A 256 -11.33 -7.11 -10.20
CA GLY A 256 -11.92 -5.77 -10.16
C GLY A 256 -12.93 -5.54 -11.28
N ARG A 257 -12.59 -5.95 -12.51
CA ARG A 257 -13.51 -5.90 -13.66
C ARG A 257 -14.76 -6.75 -13.42
N SER A 258 -14.58 -7.97 -12.92
CA SER A 258 -15.70 -8.89 -12.64
C SER A 258 -16.59 -8.41 -11.49
N ALA A 259 -16.06 -7.57 -10.58
CA ALA A 259 -16.84 -6.91 -9.54
C ALA A 259 -17.65 -5.71 -10.07
N GLY A 260 -17.46 -5.32 -11.33
CA GLY A 260 -18.11 -4.17 -11.96
C GLY A 260 -17.35 -2.85 -11.80
N ALA A 261 -16.18 -2.84 -11.16
CA ALA A 261 -15.41 -1.63 -10.90
C ALA A 261 -14.67 -1.12 -12.14
N GLN A 262 -14.34 0.18 -12.12
CA GLN A 262 -13.27 0.70 -12.97
C GLN A 262 -11.93 0.16 -12.48
N THR A 263 -10.97 0.00 -13.39
CA THR A 263 -9.65 -0.56 -13.07
C THR A 263 -8.55 0.29 -13.66
N LEU A 264 -7.56 0.61 -12.82
CA LEU A 264 -6.31 1.25 -13.19
C LEU A 264 -5.18 0.26 -12.96
N ALA A 265 -4.50 -0.11 -14.04
CA ALA A 265 -3.32 -0.95 -14.00
C ALA A 265 -2.05 -0.12 -13.73
N VAL A 266 -1.18 -0.59 -12.84
CA VAL A 266 0.19 -0.09 -12.66
C VAL A 266 1.19 -1.15 -13.15
N CYS A 267 2.27 -0.73 -13.80
CA CYS A 267 3.24 -1.64 -14.46
C CYS A 267 4.51 -1.88 -13.64
N THR A 268 4.33 -2.08 -12.35
CA THR A 268 5.38 -2.15 -11.32
C THR A 268 5.97 -3.55 -11.20
N SER A 269 5.14 -4.58 -11.10
CA SER A 269 5.54 -6.00 -11.03
C SER A 269 5.24 -6.78 -12.31
N THR A 270 4.21 -6.34 -13.06
CA THR A 270 3.77 -6.93 -14.32
C THR A 270 3.98 -5.91 -15.43
N THR A 271 4.61 -6.33 -16.53
CA THR A 271 4.94 -5.39 -17.61
C THR A 271 3.69 -4.93 -18.34
N ARG A 272 3.75 -3.69 -18.88
CA ARG A 272 2.70 -3.12 -19.73
C ARG A 272 2.29 -4.07 -20.86
N GLU A 273 3.26 -4.70 -21.51
CA GLU A 273 3.01 -5.63 -22.61
C GLU A 273 2.22 -6.86 -22.15
N THR A 274 2.61 -7.47 -21.03
CA THR A 274 1.90 -8.62 -20.46
C THR A 274 0.47 -8.26 -20.09
N ILE A 275 0.25 -7.10 -19.44
CA ILE A 275 -1.10 -6.64 -19.08
C ILE A 275 -1.97 -6.48 -20.34
N LEU A 276 -1.46 -5.82 -21.39
CA LEU A 276 -2.20 -5.59 -22.64
C LEU A 276 -2.52 -6.89 -23.41
N LYS A 277 -1.68 -7.93 -23.28
CA LYS A 277 -1.90 -9.23 -23.93
C LYS A 277 -2.74 -10.21 -23.10
N SER A 278 -3.01 -9.90 -21.83
CA SER A 278 -3.64 -10.82 -20.87
C SER A 278 -5.17 -10.97 -20.98
N GLY A 279 -5.81 -10.06 -21.73
CA GLY A 279 -7.27 -9.92 -21.76
C GLY A 279 -7.87 -9.43 -20.44
N ALA A 280 -7.08 -8.83 -19.54
CA ALA A 280 -7.59 -8.19 -18.33
C ALA A 280 -8.30 -6.86 -18.62
N ASP A 281 -8.00 -6.24 -19.77
CA ASP A 281 -8.63 -5.04 -20.31
C ASP A 281 -8.90 -3.94 -19.27
N PRO A 282 -7.85 -3.39 -18.61
CA PRO A 282 -8.01 -2.31 -17.66
C PRO A 282 -8.49 -1.04 -18.35
N HIS A 283 -9.24 -0.20 -17.63
CA HIS A 283 -9.74 1.08 -18.19
C HIS A 283 -8.60 2.09 -18.38
N TYR A 284 -7.62 2.04 -17.48
CA TYR A 284 -6.48 2.92 -17.46
C TYR A 284 -5.22 2.10 -17.18
N LEU A 285 -4.08 2.57 -17.66
CA LEU A 285 -2.80 1.89 -17.47
C LEU A 285 -1.67 2.91 -17.40
N VAL A 286 -0.92 2.88 -16.31
CA VAL A 286 0.22 3.75 -16.03
C VAL A 286 1.44 2.95 -15.61
N ASN A 287 2.62 3.58 -15.61
CA ASN A 287 3.84 2.91 -15.16
C ASN A 287 3.81 2.64 -13.65
N ASP A 288 3.43 3.65 -12.87
CA ASP A 288 3.34 3.59 -11.41
C ASP A 288 2.42 4.71 -10.89
N LEU A 289 2.27 4.82 -9.57
CA LEU A 289 1.36 5.78 -8.93
C LEU A 289 1.86 7.23 -8.98
N THR A 290 3.07 7.51 -9.47
CA THR A 290 3.50 8.90 -9.73
C THR A 290 2.70 9.56 -10.86
N LYS A 291 2.01 8.74 -11.66
CA LYS A 291 1.12 9.15 -12.75
C LYS A 291 -0.32 9.35 -12.32
N VAL A 292 -0.59 9.38 -11.02
CA VAL A 292 -1.95 9.47 -10.47
C VAL A 292 -1.97 10.54 -9.39
N SER A 293 -2.99 11.39 -9.42
CA SER A 293 -3.30 12.28 -8.31
C SER A 293 -4.78 12.21 -7.96
N ALA A 294 -5.10 12.42 -6.69
CA ALA A 294 -6.47 12.43 -6.19
C ALA A 294 -6.79 13.73 -5.46
N GLN A 295 -8.05 14.14 -5.51
CA GLN A 295 -8.57 15.20 -4.65
C GLN A 295 -10.03 14.95 -4.28
N SER A 296 -10.43 15.43 -3.10
CA SER A 296 -11.81 15.36 -2.65
C SER A 296 -12.65 16.44 -3.33
N VAL A 297 -13.75 16.05 -3.98
CA VAL A 297 -14.72 16.94 -4.64
C VAL A 297 -16.12 16.45 -4.26
N ASP A 298 -16.90 17.29 -3.58
CA ASP A 298 -18.29 17.01 -3.19
C ASP A 298 -18.51 15.65 -2.48
N GLY A 299 -17.56 15.26 -1.62
CA GLY A 299 -17.62 14.00 -0.87
C GLY A 299 -17.27 12.75 -1.70
N LYS A 300 -16.78 12.93 -2.93
CA LYS A 300 -16.22 11.91 -3.81
C LYS A 300 -14.73 12.14 -4.05
N ILE A 301 -14.10 11.24 -4.78
CA ILE A 301 -12.70 11.34 -5.16
C ILE A 301 -12.62 11.63 -6.66
N GLU A 302 -12.08 12.79 -7.02
CA GLU A 302 -11.64 13.05 -8.39
C GLU A 302 -10.22 12.52 -8.56
N VAL A 303 -10.02 11.62 -9.51
CA VAL A 303 -8.74 11.01 -9.85
C VAL A 303 -8.29 11.53 -11.20
N THR A 304 -7.11 12.12 -11.23
CA THR A 304 -6.44 12.57 -12.46
C THR A 304 -5.33 11.58 -12.80
N ILE A 305 -5.33 11.12 -14.04
CA ILE A 305 -4.42 10.10 -14.56
C ILE A 305 -3.57 10.73 -15.67
N TYR A 306 -2.25 10.61 -15.55
CA TYR A 306 -1.26 11.12 -16.50
C TYR A 306 -0.62 9.96 -17.30
N ASP A 307 0.05 10.29 -18.39
CA ASP A 307 0.88 9.35 -19.17
C ASP A 307 2.26 9.16 -18.54
#